data_AF-A0A350LVM9-F1
#
_entry.id   AF-A0A350LVM9-F1
#
_cell.length_a   1.000
_cell.length_b   1.000
_cell.length_c   1.000
_cell.angle_alpha   90.00
_cell.angle_beta   90.00
_cell.angle_gamma   90.00
#
_symmetry.space_group_name_H-M   'P 1'
#
loop_
_entity.id
_entity.type
_entity.pdbx_description
1 polymer ?
#
loop_
_entity_poly.entity_id
_entity_poly.type
_entity_poly.pdbx_seq_one_letter_code
_entity_poly.pdbx_strand_id
1 'polypeptide(L)'
;LMLLARPLGAQEGADLSADARAAAAALDEAAEALAAAEGARNRVKALTGVIRAYEEGLAAMRAGARRAAQREAALIAELRTREDEVAQLLGVLQTMGHAPVPVLMLHPSGPVGTARAGMILSEVAPALDAKALDLRGKVQDIAVLRALQQSATTTLEDGLRGVQEARVHLSKAIAARTDLPRRFTE
;
A
#
# COMPACT_ATOMS: atom_id res chain seq x y z
N LEU A 1 -11.03 15.53 -27.44
CA LEU A 1 -9.95 15.63 -26.42
C LEU A 1 -10.32 14.70 -25.26
N MET A 2 -9.87 13.44 -25.32
CA MET A 2 -10.00 12.49 -24.21
C MET A 2 -8.91 12.81 -23.18
N LEU A 3 -9.30 13.42 -22.05
CA LEU A 3 -8.44 13.43 -20.87
C LEU A 3 -8.46 12.01 -20.28
N LEU A 4 -7.33 11.31 -20.44
CA LEU A 4 -7.02 10.12 -19.65
C LEU A 4 -6.97 10.54 -18.17
N ALA A 5 -8.06 10.29 -17.45
CA ALA A 5 -8.10 10.32 -16.00
C ALA A 5 -7.18 9.20 -15.49
N ARG A 6 -5.91 9.52 -15.35
CA ARG A 6 -4.91 8.63 -14.76
C ARG A 6 -5.35 8.38 -13.31
N PRO A 7 -5.51 7.13 -12.86
CA PRO A 7 -5.97 6.86 -11.52
C PRO A 7 -4.94 7.42 -10.54
N LEU A 8 -5.35 8.29 -9.61
CA LEU A 8 -4.49 8.86 -8.57
C LEU A 8 -3.69 7.76 -7.82
N GLY A 9 -4.24 6.54 -7.72
CA GLY A 9 -3.56 5.40 -7.10
C GLY A 9 -2.29 4.93 -7.81
N ALA A 10 -2.16 5.15 -9.13
CA ALA A 10 -0.94 4.79 -9.86
C ALA A 10 0.22 5.76 -9.58
N GLN A 11 -0.09 7.00 -9.20
CA GLN A 11 0.93 8.00 -8.85
C GLN A 11 1.46 7.76 -7.43
N GLU A 12 0.58 7.50 -6.45
CA GLU A 12 1.00 7.24 -5.07
C GLU A 12 1.72 5.89 -4.89
N GLY A 13 1.32 4.85 -5.64
CA GLY A 13 2.04 3.57 -5.68
C GLY A 13 3.43 3.68 -6.34
N ALA A 14 3.56 4.55 -7.35
CA ALA A 14 4.85 4.86 -7.95
C ALA A 14 5.78 5.58 -6.98
N ASP A 15 5.24 6.49 -6.16
CA ASP A 15 5.99 7.23 -5.14
C ASP A 15 6.50 6.30 -4.03
N LEU A 16 5.67 5.37 -3.54
CA LEU A 16 6.09 4.33 -2.58
C LEU A 16 7.25 3.47 -3.10
N SER A 17 7.15 3.05 -4.36
CA SER A 17 8.20 2.27 -5.01
C SER A 17 9.46 3.09 -5.27
N ALA A 18 9.32 4.40 -5.53
CA ALA A 18 10.45 5.32 -5.71
C ALA A 18 11.21 5.54 -4.40
N ASP A 19 10.51 5.77 -3.28
CA ASP A 19 11.13 5.93 -1.96
C ASP A 19 11.93 4.68 -1.55
N ALA A 20 11.38 3.49 -1.77
CA ALA A 20 12.07 2.23 -1.50
C ALA A 20 13.32 2.05 -2.40
N ARG A 21 13.24 2.43 -3.68
CA ARG A 21 14.38 2.37 -4.61
C ARG A 21 15.48 3.37 -4.24
N ALA A 22 15.11 4.58 -3.84
CA ALA A 22 16.07 5.58 -3.37
C ALA A 22 16.79 5.12 -2.10
N ALA A 23 16.05 4.53 -1.15
CA ALA A 23 16.64 3.93 0.05
C ALA A 23 17.62 2.79 -0.29
N ALA A 24 17.25 1.90 -1.22
CA ALA A 24 18.13 0.82 -1.66
C ALA A 24 19.43 1.35 -2.30
N ALA A 25 19.33 2.34 -3.18
CA ALA A 25 20.50 2.96 -3.81
C ALA A 25 21.44 3.63 -2.79
N ALA A 26 20.88 4.33 -1.79
CA ALA A 26 21.66 4.94 -0.72
C ALA A 26 22.37 3.88 0.16
N LEU A 27 21.78 2.70 0.33
CA LEU A 27 22.40 1.58 1.04
C LEU A 27 23.56 0.97 0.27
N ASP A 28 23.41 0.77 -1.03
CA ASP A 28 24.47 0.23 -1.90
C ASP A 28 25.69 1.18 -1.90
N GLU A 29 25.46 2.49 -2.07
CA GLU A 29 26.53 3.50 -2.01
C GLU A 29 27.25 3.48 -0.66
N ALA A 30 26.51 3.37 0.44
CA ALA A 30 27.11 3.32 1.77
C ALA A 30 27.90 2.03 1.99
N ALA A 31 27.44 0.90 1.46
CA ALA A 31 28.14 -0.38 1.54
C ALA A 31 29.46 -0.35 0.76
N GLU A 32 29.49 0.25 -0.42
CA GLU A 32 30.72 0.49 -1.20
C GLU A 32 31.71 1.38 -0.44
N ALA A 33 31.22 2.47 0.15
CA ALA A 33 32.04 3.37 0.97
C ALA A 33 32.65 2.66 2.19
N LEU A 34 31.94 1.70 2.78
CA LEU A 34 32.45 0.85 3.86
C LEU A 34 33.52 -0.14 3.35
N ALA A 35 33.30 -0.75 2.19
CA ALA A 35 34.27 -1.68 1.60
C ALA A 35 35.60 -0.99 1.27
N ALA A 36 35.56 0.28 0.84
CA ALA A 36 36.74 1.09 0.54
C ALA A 36 37.43 1.68 1.79
N ALA A 37 36.85 1.55 2.98
CA ALA A 37 37.34 2.20 4.18
C ALA A 37 38.55 1.48 4.80
N GLU A 38 39.73 2.11 4.71
CA GLU A 38 40.96 1.61 5.31
C GLU A 38 41.32 2.30 6.64
N GLY A 39 41.73 1.51 7.64
CA GLY A 39 42.10 2.00 8.95
C GLY A 39 40.91 2.31 9.87
N ALA A 40 41.15 2.25 11.18
CA ALA A 40 40.08 2.30 12.20
C ALA A 40 39.22 3.58 12.14
N ARG A 41 39.81 4.75 11.85
CA ARG A 41 39.06 6.02 11.76
C ARG A 41 38.11 6.05 10.56
N ASN A 42 38.59 5.67 9.38
CA ASN A 42 37.79 5.72 8.17
C ASN A 42 36.69 4.67 8.22
N ARG A 43 36.96 3.47 8.78
CA ARG A 43 35.92 2.46 9.02
C ARG A 43 34.81 2.93 9.94
N VAL A 44 35.13 3.60 11.05
CA VAL A 44 34.12 4.19 11.94
C VAL A 44 33.29 5.25 11.21
N LYS A 45 33.93 6.11 10.41
CA LYS A 45 33.23 7.13 9.61
C LYS A 45 32.28 6.48 8.59
N ALA A 46 32.76 5.46 7.87
CA ALA A 46 31.97 4.74 6.88
C ALA A 46 30.80 3.97 7.52
N LEU A 47 31.04 3.24 8.62
CA LEU A 47 29.99 2.56 9.39
C LEU A 47 28.91 3.54 9.88
N THR A 48 29.31 4.72 10.34
CA THR A 48 28.36 5.77 10.76
C THR A 48 27.49 6.22 9.58
N GLY A 49 28.08 6.37 8.39
CA GLY A 49 27.35 6.71 7.16
C GLY A 49 26.34 5.63 6.77
N VAL A 50 26.76 4.36 6.76
CA VAL A 50 25.88 3.20 6.47
C VAL A 50 24.70 3.16 7.43
N ILE A 51 24.95 3.27 8.73
CA ILE A 51 23.89 3.24 9.74
C ILE A 51 22.88 4.37 9.50
N ARG A 52 23.35 5.58 9.20
CA ARG A 52 22.47 6.72 8.92
C ARG A 52 21.61 6.50 7.67
N ALA A 53 22.22 6.05 6.57
CA ALA A 53 21.48 5.74 5.35
C ALA A 53 20.40 4.66 5.59
N TYR A 54 20.72 3.65 6.40
CA TYR A 54 19.76 2.61 6.79
C TYR A 54 18.62 3.14 7.66
N GLU A 55 18.92 4.00 8.64
CA GLU A 55 17.90 4.65 9.49
C GLU A 55 16.96 5.54 8.66
N GLU A 56 17.50 6.28 7.68
CA GLU A 56 16.72 7.10 6.73
C GLU A 56 15.82 6.22 5.85
N GLY A 57 16.36 5.12 5.31
CA GLY A 57 15.60 4.13 4.56
C GLY A 57 14.44 3.51 5.36
N LEU A 58 14.70 3.11 6.62
CA LEU A 58 13.65 2.60 7.52
C LEU A 58 12.59 3.65 7.83
N ALA A 59 12.97 4.93 7.96
CA ALA A 59 12.02 6.02 8.16
C ALA A 59 11.11 6.21 6.94
N ALA A 60 11.68 6.16 5.72
CA ALA A 60 10.93 6.21 4.47
C ALA A 60 9.97 5.01 4.33
N MET A 61 10.44 3.79 4.61
CA MET A 61 9.60 2.58 4.60
C MET A 61 8.44 2.67 5.60
N ARG A 62 8.67 3.15 6.83
CA ARG A 62 7.60 3.39 7.81
C ARG A 62 6.57 4.40 7.30
N ALA A 63 7.02 5.49 6.68
CA ALA A 63 6.12 6.49 6.09
C ALA A 63 5.31 5.88 4.95
N GLY A 64 5.93 5.01 4.13
CA GLY A 64 5.24 4.28 3.08
C GLY A 64 4.19 3.31 3.59
N ALA A 65 4.53 2.51 4.61
CA ALA A 65 3.59 1.58 5.25
C ALA A 65 2.36 2.31 5.83
N ARG A 66 2.56 3.47 6.47
CA ARG A 66 1.44 4.30 6.97
C ARG A 66 0.54 4.81 5.86
N ARG A 67 1.09 5.19 4.70
CA ARG A 67 0.30 5.62 3.53
C ARG A 67 -0.51 4.45 2.97
N ALA A 68 0.11 3.28 2.83
CA ALA A 68 -0.58 2.07 2.39
C ALA A 68 -1.76 1.68 3.32
N ALA A 69 -1.57 1.78 4.64
CA ALA A 69 -2.63 1.54 5.62
C ALA A 69 -3.80 2.53 5.51
N GLN A 70 -3.51 3.81 5.32
CA GLN A 70 -4.55 4.82 5.09
C GLN A 70 -5.33 4.55 3.79
N ARG A 71 -4.63 4.15 2.72
CA ARG A 71 -5.26 3.80 1.45
C ARG A 71 -6.16 2.57 1.58
N GLU A 72 -5.71 1.55 2.29
CA GLU A 72 -6.53 0.36 2.56
C GLU A 72 -7.80 0.74 3.34
N ALA A 73 -7.67 1.55 4.39
CA ALA A 73 -8.81 2.00 5.18
C ALA A 73 -9.83 2.80 4.33
N ALA A 74 -9.34 3.66 3.44
CA ALA A 74 -10.18 4.40 2.50
C ALA A 74 -10.93 3.47 1.52
N LEU A 75 -10.24 2.46 0.97
CA LEU A 75 -10.87 1.48 0.07
C LEU A 75 -11.91 0.61 0.79
N ILE A 76 -11.64 0.20 2.04
CA ILE A 76 -12.61 -0.54 2.86
C ILE A 76 -13.84 0.31 3.15
N ALA A 77 -13.66 1.59 3.49
CA ALA A 77 -14.78 2.49 3.71
C ALA A 77 -15.62 2.70 2.43
N GLU A 78 -14.96 2.86 1.28
CA GLU A 78 -15.65 2.95 -0.01
C GLU A 78 -16.42 1.65 -0.32
N LEU A 79 -15.79 0.49 -0.10
CA LEU A 79 -16.40 -0.81 -0.36
C LEU A 79 -17.70 -1.00 0.45
N ARG A 80 -17.70 -0.65 1.73
CA ARG A 80 -18.88 -0.72 2.60
C ARG A 80 -20.03 0.14 2.08
N THR A 81 -19.75 1.39 1.70
CA THR A 81 -20.76 2.27 1.10
C THR A 81 -21.36 1.65 -0.17
N ARG A 82 -20.53 0.98 -0.98
CA ARG A 82 -21.01 0.30 -2.20
C ARG A 82 -21.84 -0.95 -1.89
N GLU A 83 -21.49 -1.71 -0.86
CA GLU A 83 -22.27 -2.86 -0.40
C GLU A 83 -23.68 -2.42 0.03
N ASP A 84 -23.79 -1.31 0.76
CA ASP A 84 -25.09 -0.74 1.17
C ASP A 84 -25.93 -0.30 -0.04
N GLU A 85 -25.32 0.40 -1.01
CA GLU A 85 -26.00 0.80 -2.27
C GLU A 85 -26.51 -0.42 -3.05
N VAL A 86 -25.71 -1.49 -3.13
CA VAL A 86 -26.09 -2.73 -3.83
C VAL A 86 -27.22 -3.45 -3.10
N ALA A 87 -27.14 -3.55 -1.76
CA ALA A 87 -28.21 -4.15 -0.95
C ALA A 87 -29.53 -3.38 -1.10
N GLN A 88 -29.50 -2.05 -1.11
CA GLN A 88 -30.67 -1.22 -1.33
C GLN A 88 -31.28 -1.46 -2.71
N LEU A 89 -30.46 -1.50 -3.77
CA LEU A 89 -30.93 -1.75 -5.13
C LEU A 89 -31.54 -3.17 -5.26
N LEU A 90 -30.87 -4.19 -4.71
CA LEU A 90 -31.39 -5.55 -4.72
C LEU A 90 -32.73 -5.66 -3.98
N GLY A 91 -32.90 -4.95 -2.86
CA GLY A 91 -34.18 -4.84 -2.17
C GLY A 91 -35.28 -4.25 -3.05
N VAL A 92 -34.97 -3.19 -3.80
CA VAL A 92 -35.91 -2.56 -4.76
C VAL A 92 -36.23 -3.47 -5.95
N LEU A 93 -35.26 -4.22 -6.47
CA LEU A 93 -35.50 -5.19 -7.54
C LEU A 93 -36.33 -6.39 -7.07
N GLN A 94 -36.10 -6.86 -5.83
CA GLN A 94 -36.83 -7.97 -5.25
C GLN A 94 -38.31 -7.63 -5.03
N THR A 95 -38.63 -6.40 -4.60
CA THR A 95 -40.02 -5.94 -4.47
C THR A 95 -40.73 -5.82 -5.82
N MET A 96 -40.02 -5.43 -6.88
CA MET A 96 -40.57 -5.42 -8.24
C MET A 96 -40.80 -6.84 -8.81
N GLY A 97 -39.90 -7.79 -8.52
CA GLY A 97 -39.97 -9.17 -9.02
C GLY A 97 -41.03 -10.05 -8.34
N HIS A 98 -41.56 -9.67 -7.17
CA HIS A 98 -42.57 -10.44 -6.44
C HIS A 98 -44.02 -10.14 -6.88
N ALA A 99 -44.24 -9.35 -7.93
CA ALA A 99 -45.56 -9.20 -8.52
C ALA A 99 -45.99 -10.53 -9.21
N PRO A 100 -47.08 -11.20 -8.80
CA PRO A 100 -47.45 -12.49 -9.37
C PRO A 100 -47.74 -12.40 -10.88
N VAL A 101 -47.07 -13.25 -11.66
CA VAL A 101 -47.19 -13.35 -13.14
C VAL A 101 -48.65 -13.43 -13.65
N PRO A 102 -49.61 -14.10 -12.98
CA PRO A 102 -51.00 -14.12 -13.45
C PRO A 102 -51.77 -12.79 -13.29
N VAL A 103 -51.24 -11.81 -12.54
CA VAL A 103 -51.91 -10.52 -12.27
C VAL A 103 -51.39 -9.41 -13.21
N LEU A 104 -50.30 -9.63 -13.95
CA LEU A 104 -49.76 -8.67 -14.93
C LEU A 104 -50.73 -8.34 -16.08
N MET A 105 -51.70 -9.23 -16.36
CA MET A 105 -52.78 -8.99 -17.33
C MET A 105 -53.95 -8.15 -16.77
N LEU A 106 -54.03 -7.97 -15.45
CA LEU A 106 -55.13 -7.29 -14.75
C LEU A 106 -54.68 -6.01 -14.00
N HIS A 107 -53.40 -5.64 -14.06
CA HIS A 107 -52.85 -4.43 -13.44
C HIS A 107 -53.04 -3.19 -14.36
N PRO A 108 -53.29 -1.98 -13.82
CA PRO A 108 -53.49 -0.75 -14.60
C PRO A 108 -52.34 -0.36 -15.56
N SER A 109 -51.18 -1.02 -15.49
CA SER A 109 -50.00 -0.74 -16.34
C SER A 109 -49.88 -1.65 -17.57
N GLY A 110 -50.59 -2.79 -17.59
CA GLY A 110 -50.67 -3.72 -18.73
C GLY A 110 -49.33 -4.25 -19.32
N PRO A 111 -49.38 -4.89 -20.51
CA PRO A 111 -48.21 -5.45 -21.21
C PRO A 111 -47.11 -4.43 -21.52
N VAL A 112 -47.51 -3.15 -21.71
CA VAL A 112 -46.59 -2.03 -21.96
C VAL A 112 -45.73 -1.73 -20.72
N GLY A 113 -46.29 -1.83 -19.51
CA GLY A 113 -45.53 -1.70 -18.27
C GLY A 113 -44.45 -2.77 -18.12
N THR A 114 -44.76 -4.01 -18.48
CA THR A 114 -43.81 -5.13 -18.48
C THR A 114 -42.69 -4.94 -19.50
N ALA A 115 -43.03 -4.53 -20.73
CA ALA A 115 -42.04 -4.25 -21.76
C ALA A 115 -41.09 -3.10 -21.36
N ARG A 116 -41.62 -2.04 -20.75
CA ARG A 116 -40.83 -0.92 -20.21
C ARG A 116 -39.89 -1.36 -19.09
N ALA A 117 -40.36 -2.20 -18.17
CA ALA A 117 -39.53 -2.76 -17.11
C ALA A 117 -38.39 -3.64 -17.68
N GLY A 118 -38.69 -4.45 -18.71
CA GLY A 118 -37.69 -5.23 -19.44
C GLY A 118 -36.62 -4.36 -20.12
N MET A 119 -37.04 -3.24 -20.75
CA MET A 119 -36.11 -2.28 -21.34
C MET A 119 -35.21 -1.62 -20.28
N ILE A 120 -35.77 -1.15 -19.16
CA ILE A 120 -34.99 -0.59 -18.05
C ILE A 120 -33.99 -1.62 -17.51
N LEU A 121 -34.41 -2.87 -17.33
CA LEU A 121 -33.50 -3.92 -16.85
C LEU A 121 -32.36 -4.19 -17.85
N SER A 122 -32.64 -4.15 -19.16
CA SER A 122 -31.63 -4.31 -20.20
C SER A 122 -30.61 -3.16 -20.25
N GLU A 123 -31.01 -1.96 -19.83
CA GLU A 123 -30.13 -0.79 -19.72
C GLU A 123 -29.32 -0.79 -18.40
N VAL A 124 -29.91 -1.28 -17.30
CA VAL A 124 -29.29 -1.26 -15.97
C VAL A 124 -28.34 -2.44 -15.74
N ALA A 125 -28.62 -3.62 -16.31
CA ALA A 125 -27.80 -4.81 -16.09
C ALA A 125 -26.32 -4.65 -16.50
N PRO A 126 -25.97 -4.04 -17.65
CA PRO A 126 -24.57 -3.77 -18.00
C PRO A 126 -23.87 -2.82 -17.02
N ALA A 127 -24.58 -1.82 -16.50
CA ALA A 127 -24.03 -0.89 -15.52
C ALA A 127 -23.72 -1.58 -14.17
N LEU A 128 -24.55 -2.56 -13.78
CA LEU A 128 -24.30 -3.37 -12.59
C LEU A 128 -23.12 -4.32 -12.76
N ASP A 129 -22.98 -4.94 -13.93
CA ASP A 129 -21.81 -5.78 -14.24
C ASP A 129 -20.51 -4.97 -14.18
N ALA A 130 -20.49 -3.78 -14.79
CA ALA A 130 -19.35 -2.87 -14.71
C ALA A 130 -19.00 -2.49 -13.25
N LYS A 131 -20.02 -2.27 -12.41
CA LYS A 131 -19.82 -1.95 -10.99
C LYS A 131 -19.30 -3.16 -10.19
N ALA A 132 -19.74 -4.37 -10.52
CA ALA A 132 -19.23 -5.60 -9.92
C ALA A 132 -17.76 -5.85 -10.29
N LEU A 133 -17.36 -5.54 -11.53
CA LEU A 133 -15.96 -5.60 -11.97
C LEU A 133 -15.08 -4.57 -11.23
N ASP A 134 -15.56 -3.34 -11.05
CA ASP A 134 -14.87 -2.30 -10.27
C ASP A 134 -14.69 -2.73 -8.80
N LEU A 135 -15.74 -3.26 -8.16
CA LEU A 135 -15.70 -3.79 -6.80
C LEU A 135 -14.68 -4.93 -6.65
N ARG A 136 -14.64 -5.84 -7.62
CA ARG A 136 -13.64 -6.91 -7.66
C ARG A 136 -12.22 -6.34 -7.71
N GLY A 137 -11.98 -5.32 -8.53
CA GLY A 137 -10.70 -4.63 -8.60
C GLY A 137 -10.29 -4.02 -7.24
N LYS A 138 -11.20 -3.34 -6.56
CA LYS A 138 -10.95 -2.77 -5.22
C LYS A 138 -10.61 -3.81 -4.17
N VAL A 139 -11.28 -4.97 -4.18
CA VAL A 139 -10.96 -6.08 -3.27
C VAL A 139 -9.56 -6.63 -3.55
N GLN A 140 -9.16 -6.72 -4.83
CA GLN A 140 -7.80 -7.11 -5.21
C GLN A 140 -6.77 -6.07 -4.72
N ASP A 141 -7.04 -4.78 -4.88
CA ASP A 141 -6.17 -3.70 -4.38
C ASP A 141 -5.99 -3.78 -2.87
N ILE A 142 -7.06 -4.03 -2.10
CA ILE A 142 -6.98 -4.25 -0.64
C ILE A 142 -6.07 -5.43 -0.31
N ALA A 143 -6.20 -6.56 -1.04
CA ALA A 143 -5.36 -7.73 -0.83
C ALA A 143 -3.88 -7.44 -1.09
N VAL A 144 -3.58 -6.68 -2.17
CA VAL A 144 -2.22 -6.23 -2.49
C VAL A 144 -1.66 -5.32 -1.40
N LEU A 145 -2.45 -4.35 -0.92
CA LEU A 145 -2.04 -3.42 0.14
C LEU A 145 -1.75 -4.15 1.46
N ARG A 146 -2.55 -5.14 1.83
CA ARG A 146 -2.29 -5.99 3.02
C ARG A 146 -1.00 -6.79 2.88
N ALA A 147 -0.77 -7.41 1.73
CA ALA A 147 0.46 -8.16 1.48
C ALA A 147 1.68 -7.23 1.57
N LEU A 148 1.59 -6.02 1.03
CA LEU A 148 2.63 -5.01 1.13
C LEU A 148 2.88 -4.59 2.58
N GLN A 149 1.82 -4.36 3.37
CA GLN A 149 1.96 -4.03 4.79
C GLN A 149 2.62 -5.14 5.58
N GLN A 150 2.21 -6.40 5.37
CA GLN A 150 2.81 -7.54 6.08
C GLN A 150 4.31 -7.66 5.78
N SER A 151 4.68 -7.55 4.50
CA SER A 151 6.09 -7.55 4.08
C SER A 151 6.88 -6.38 4.67
N ALA A 152 6.28 -5.19 4.69
CA ALA A 152 6.90 -4.00 5.27
C ALA A 152 7.14 -4.16 6.77
N THR A 153 6.21 -4.75 7.52
CA THR A 153 6.36 -5.02 8.95
C THR A 153 7.56 -5.92 9.23
N THR A 154 7.64 -7.09 8.57
CA THR A 154 8.76 -8.02 8.72
C THR A 154 10.09 -7.34 8.39
N THR A 155 10.15 -6.64 7.26
CA THR A 155 11.38 -5.94 6.83
C THR A 155 11.80 -4.85 7.81
N LEU A 156 10.84 -4.10 8.38
CA LEU A 156 11.11 -3.06 9.35
C LEU A 156 11.61 -3.63 10.68
N GLU A 157 11.09 -4.77 11.13
CA GLU A 157 11.53 -5.45 12.35
C GLU A 157 12.97 -5.96 12.22
N ASP A 158 13.28 -6.65 11.12
CA ASP A 158 14.62 -7.17 10.86
C ASP A 158 15.63 -6.04 10.65
N GLY A 159 15.25 -5.01 9.88
CA GLY A 159 16.09 -3.84 9.66
C GLY A 159 16.37 -3.05 10.94
N LEU A 160 15.38 -2.91 11.83
CA LEU A 160 15.58 -2.32 13.16
C LEU A 160 16.59 -3.09 13.99
N ARG A 161 16.48 -4.42 14.02
CA ARG A 161 17.41 -5.29 14.76
C ARG A 161 18.83 -5.11 14.24
N GLY A 162 19.01 -5.17 12.92
CA GLY A 162 20.30 -4.99 12.26
C GLY A 162 20.95 -3.63 12.56
N VAL A 163 20.16 -2.55 12.55
CA VAL A 163 20.66 -1.21 12.91
C VAL A 163 21.12 -1.16 14.38
N GLN A 164 20.39 -1.75 15.31
CA GLN A 164 20.81 -1.75 16.71
C GLN A 164 22.12 -2.54 16.92
N GLU A 165 22.25 -3.70 16.29
CA GLU A 165 23.49 -4.48 16.31
C GLU A 165 24.66 -3.67 15.73
N ALA A 166 24.45 -3.03 14.58
CA ALA A 166 25.45 -2.17 13.96
C ALA A 166 25.88 -1.02 14.87
N ARG A 167 24.95 -0.36 15.59
CA ARG A 167 25.28 0.69 16.56
C ARG A 167 26.10 0.17 17.74
N VAL A 168 25.82 -1.04 18.22
CA VAL A 168 26.62 -1.69 19.27
C VAL A 168 28.02 -2.03 18.76
N HIS A 169 28.15 -2.53 17.53
CA HIS A 169 29.47 -2.78 16.94
C HIS A 169 30.26 -1.48 16.73
N LEU A 170 29.59 -0.41 16.29
CA LEU A 170 30.21 0.90 16.14
C LEU A 170 30.71 1.46 17.47
N SER A 171 29.91 1.35 18.55
CA SER A 171 30.32 1.86 19.87
C SER A 171 31.54 1.10 20.41
N LYS A 172 31.59 -0.23 20.23
CA LYS A 172 32.78 -1.05 20.55
C LYS A 172 34.00 -0.65 19.70
N ALA A 173 33.82 -0.44 18.40
CA ALA A 173 34.90 -0.03 17.51
C ALA A 173 35.47 1.36 17.87
N ILE A 174 34.61 2.28 18.33
CA ILE A 174 35.03 3.58 18.85
C ILE A 174 35.80 3.40 20.16
N ALA A 175 35.29 2.60 21.10
CA ALA A 175 35.90 2.35 22.41
C ALA A 175 37.30 1.71 22.30
N ALA A 176 37.45 0.69 21.46
CA ALA A 176 38.73 0.04 21.18
C ALA A 176 39.78 1.00 20.58
N ARG A 177 39.34 2.12 20.00
CA ARG A 177 40.21 3.17 19.46
C ARG A 177 40.68 4.17 20.53
N THR A 178 40.00 4.24 21.67
CA THR A 178 40.30 5.17 22.77
C THR A 178 41.27 4.59 23.81
N ASP A 179 41.39 3.27 23.93
CA ASP A 179 42.14 2.60 25.01
C ASP A 179 43.66 2.49 24.84
N LEU A 180 44.26 3.04 23.78
CA LEU A 180 45.73 3.08 23.69
C LEU A 180 46.28 4.25 24.53
N PRO A 181 46.97 4.01 25.67
CA PRO A 181 47.59 5.09 26.43
C PRO A 181 48.59 5.83 25.53
N ARG A 182 48.58 7.16 25.61
CA ARG A 182 49.59 8.00 24.98
C ARG A 182 50.93 7.65 25.60
N ARG A 183 51.74 6.88 24.88
CA ARG A 183 53.18 6.64 25.04
C ARG A 183 53.73 6.81 26.48
N PHE A 184 54.18 5.71 27.07
CA PHE A 184 55.29 5.76 28.02
C PHE A 184 56.52 6.35 27.29
N THR A 185 56.75 7.64 27.48
CA THR A 185 58.04 8.29 27.27
C THR A 185 58.36 9.07 28.54
N GLU A 186 58.96 8.36 29.49
CA GLU A 186 60.08 8.78 30.34
C GLU A 186 60.90 7.52 30.67
#